data_AF-A0A7S2AEB8-F1
#
_entry.id   AF-A0A7S2AEB8-F1
#
_cell.length_a   1.000
_cell.length_b   1.000
_cell.length_c   1.000
_cell.angle_alpha   90.00
_cell.angle_beta   90.00
_cell.angle_gamma   90.00
#
_symmetry.space_group_name_H-M   'P 1'
#
loop_
_entity.id
_entity.type
_entity.pdbx_description
1 polymer ?
#
loop_
_entity_poly.entity_id
_entity_poly.type
_entity_poly.pdbx_seq_one_letter_code
_entity_poly.pdbx_strand_id
1 'polypeptide(L)'
;REMDLVIPTIRNLDFLEDWREFIEGMHVIVVQDGDPDVKLDIPSWVDYELYNRRDINRSLGEKAWAISAKDSSIRIFGFLASKKPYVFTLDDDVFPGRKPNGQRINAPLMHYQNLKTPSTPYYFNTLYDPFAAGADYVRGYP
;
A
#
# COMPACT_ATOMS: atom_id res chain seq x y z
N ARG A 1 0.59 -13.65 1.56
CA ARG A 1 -0.64 -14.42 1.23
C ARG A 1 -1.94 -13.67 1.55
N GLU A 2 -2.02 -12.91 2.65
CA GLU A 2 -3.18 -12.05 3.01
C GLU A 2 -3.03 -10.56 2.65
N MET A 3 -1.85 -10.14 2.17
CA MET A 3 -1.55 -8.74 1.87
C MET A 3 -0.99 -8.62 0.47
N ASP A 4 -1.52 -7.68 -0.31
CA ASP A 4 -0.92 -7.23 -1.56
C ASP A 4 -0.07 -5.97 -1.31
N LEU A 5 0.98 -5.81 -2.10
CA LEU A 5 1.74 -4.57 -2.19
C LEU A 5 1.24 -3.76 -3.39
N VAL A 6 0.83 -2.51 -3.20
CA VAL A 6 0.37 -1.62 -4.30
C VAL A 6 1.38 -0.49 -4.51
N ILE A 7 1.86 -0.35 -5.74
CA ILE A 7 2.87 0.64 -6.12
C ILE A 7 2.37 1.45 -7.31
N PRO A 8 2.05 2.75 -7.16
CA PRO A 8 1.96 3.64 -8.30
C PRO A 8 3.37 3.95 -8.82
N THR A 9 3.55 4.03 -10.13
CA THR A 9 4.84 4.41 -10.68
C THR A 9 4.72 5.03 -12.07
N ILE A 10 5.66 5.91 -12.40
CA ILE A 10 5.92 6.39 -13.78
C ILE A 10 7.29 5.95 -14.31
N ARG A 11 8.04 5.18 -13.52
CA ARG A 11 9.45 4.82 -13.75
C ARG A 11 9.72 3.36 -13.38
N ASN A 12 10.95 2.91 -13.66
CA ASN A 12 11.40 1.57 -13.32
C ASN A 12 11.36 1.31 -11.81
N LEU A 13 11.24 0.04 -11.44
CA LEU A 13 11.05 -0.41 -10.06
C LEU A 13 12.35 -0.93 -9.40
N ASP A 14 13.51 -0.41 -9.80
CA ASP A 14 14.81 -0.84 -9.27
C ASP A 14 14.95 -0.61 -7.76
N PHE A 15 14.22 0.36 -7.19
CA PHE A 15 14.19 0.61 -5.75
C PHE A 15 13.68 -0.59 -4.93
N LEU A 16 12.99 -1.54 -5.57
CA LEU A 16 12.55 -2.77 -4.90
C LEU A 16 13.72 -3.64 -4.46
N GLU A 17 14.91 -3.50 -5.04
CA GLU A 17 16.11 -4.21 -4.56
C GLU A 17 16.44 -3.83 -3.11
N ASP A 18 16.21 -2.57 -2.69
CA ASP A 18 16.39 -2.15 -1.31
C ASP A 18 15.36 -2.78 -0.36
N TRP A 19 14.17 -3.10 -0.88
CA TRP A 19 13.07 -3.72 -0.15
C TRP A 19 13.08 -5.24 -0.17
N ARG A 20 13.85 -5.87 -1.06
CA ARG A 20 13.77 -7.29 -1.40
C ARG A 20 13.72 -8.21 -0.19
N GLU A 21 14.57 -7.96 0.82
CA GLU A 21 14.62 -8.77 2.04
C GLU A 21 13.29 -8.84 2.82
N PHE A 22 12.37 -7.89 2.61
CA PHE A 22 11.09 -7.80 3.31
C PHE A 22 9.88 -8.19 2.47
N ILE A 23 9.98 -8.07 1.14
CA ILE A 23 8.81 -8.19 0.24
C ILE A 23 8.97 -9.28 -0.83
N GLU A 24 10.12 -9.95 -0.93
CA GLU A 24 10.27 -11.09 -1.84
C GLU A 24 9.22 -12.18 -1.52
N GLY A 25 8.51 -12.64 -2.56
CA GLY A 25 7.40 -13.57 -2.43
C GLY A 25 6.06 -12.94 -2.04
N MET A 26 5.97 -11.62 -1.89
CA MET A 26 4.69 -10.90 -1.90
C MET A 26 4.20 -10.70 -3.34
N HIS A 27 2.87 -10.68 -3.48
CA HIS A 27 2.23 -10.29 -4.74
C HIS A 27 2.15 -8.76 -4.83
N VAL A 28 2.58 -8.22 -5.97
CA VAL A 28 2.69 -6.78 -6.21
C VAL A 28 1.72 -6.34 -7.30
N ILE A 29 0.89 -5.34 -7.00
CA ILE A 29 0.06 -4.67 -7.99
C ILE A 29 0.74 -3.36 -8.36
N VAL A 30 1.26 -3.32 -9.58
CA VAL A 30 1.88 -2.12 -10.14
C VAL A 30 0.82 -1.35 -10.91
N VAL A 31 0.63 -0.08 -10.55
CA VAL A 31 -0.26 0.82 -11.28
C VAL A 31 0.58 1.86 -12.00
N GLN A 32 0.78 1.65 -13.28
CA GLN A 32 1.55 2.54 -14.15
C GLN A 32 0.75 3.80 -14.47
N ASP A 33 1.27 4.94 -14.04
CA ASP A 33 0.84 6.25 -14.50
C ASP A 33 1.67 6.70 -15.72
N GLY A 34 1.26 7.80 -16.34
CA GLY A 34 1.92 8.35 -17.51
C GLY A 34 1.61 7.57 -18.79
N ASP A 35 2.60 7.44 -19.66
CA ASP A 35 2.45 6.82 -20.98
C ASP A 35 2.34 5.28 -20.87
N PRO A 36 1.20 4.67 -21.24
CA PRO A 36 1.02 3.22 -21.17
C PRO A 36 1.85 2.43 -22.20
N ASP A 37 2.51 3.10 -23.16
CA ASP A 37 3.42 2.46 -24.12
C ASP A 37 4.86 2.38 -23.61
N VAL A 38 5.19 3.09 -22.54
CA VAL A 38 6.50 2.96 -21.89
C VAL A 38 6.54 1.64 -21.14
N LYS A 39 7.50 0.79 -21.50
CA LYS A 39 7.77 -0.44 -20.77
C LYS A 39 8.62 -0.14 -19.54
N LEU A 40 8.09 -0.47 -18.37
CA LEU A 40 8.82 -0.37 -17.11
C LEU A 40 9.77 -1.56 -16.97
N ASP A 41 10.97 -1.29 -16.45
CA ASP A 41 11.85 -2.34 -15.95
C ASP A 41 11.44 -2.69 -14.51
N ILE A 42 11.18 -3.97 -14.30
CA ILE A 42 10.69 -4.51 -13.03
C ILE A 42 11.59 -5.69 -12.68
N PRO A 43 12.21 -5.73 -11.49
CA PRO A 43 13.12 -6.80 -11.12
C PRO A 43 12.47 -8.19 -11.28
N SER A 44 13.22 -9.12 -11.86
CA SER A 44 12.67 -10.42 -12.30
C SER A 44 12.15 -11.32 -11.18
N TRP A 45 12.50 -11.02 -9.93
CA TRP A 45 12.04 -11.77 -8.76
C TRP A 45 10.66 -11.30 -8.26
N VAL A 46 10.16 -10.17 -8.77
CA VAL A 46 8.88 -9.60 -8.35
C VAL A 46 7.74 -10.38 -9.01
N ASP A 47 6.83 -10.92 -8.19
CA ASP A 47 5.56 -11.49 -8.65
C ASP A 47 4.53 -10.37 -8.76
N TYR A 48 4.17 -9.97 -9.99
CA TYR A 48 3.33 -8.78 -10.20
C TYR A 48 2.20 -8.92 -11.22
N GLU A 49 1.15 -8.13 -10.99
CA GLU A 49 0.18 -7.68 -11.98
C GLU A 49 0.43 -6.20 -12.30
N LEU A 50 0.38 -5.83 -13.58
CA LEU A 50 0.52 -4.43 -14.03
C LEU A 50 -0.77 -3.93 -14.65
N TYR A 51 -1.21 -2.76 -14.18
CA TYR A 51 -2.35 -2.03 -14.73
C TYR A 51 -1.89 -0.65 -15.19
N ASN A 52 -2.30 -0.23 -16.39
CA ASN A 52 -2.09 1.12 -16.89
C ASN A 52 -3.42 1.81 -17.20
N ARG A 53 -3.37 3.02 -17.78
CA ARG A 53 -4.57 3.81 -18.11
C ARG A 53 -5.57 3.06 -19.00
N ARG A 54 -5.12 2.18 -19.90
CA ARG A 54 -6.00 1.39 -20.77
C ARG A 54 -6.79 0.37 -19.97
N ASP A 55 -6.15 -0.26 -18.99
CA ASP A 55 -6.79 -1.26 -18.13
C ASP A 55 -7.80 -0.61 -17.17
N ILE A 56 -7.46 0.56 -16.63
CA ILE A 56 -8.37 1.38 -15.81
C ILE A 56 -9.61 1.77 -16.63
N ASN A 57 -9.41 2.31 -17.85
CA ASN A 57 -10.51 2.70 -18.73
C ASN A 57 -11.40 1.51 -19.11
N ARG A 58 -10.80 0.34 -19.37
CA ARG A 58 -11.53 -0.89 -19.68
C ARG A 58 -12.34 -1.39 -18.48
N SER A 59 -11.77 -1.31 -17.28
CA SER A 59 -12.38 -1.85 -16.06
C SER A 59 -13.50 -0.96 -15.53
N LEU A 60 -13.34 0.36 -15.62
CA LEU A 60 -14.27 1.33 -15.02
C LEU A 60 -15.19 2.03 -16.03
N GLY A 61 -14.88 1.95 -17.33
CA GLY A 61 -15.66 2.59 -18.40
C GLY A 61 -15.83 4.10 -18.15
N GLU A 62 -17.07 4.57 -18.19
CA GLU A 62 -17.41 5.97 -17.93
C GLU A 62 -17.01 6.47 -16.54
N LYS A 63 -16.75 5.57 -15.57
CA LYS A 63 -16.33 5.94 -14.20
C LYS A 63 -14.82 6.11 -14.06
N ALA A 64 -14.05 5.85 -15.11
CA ALA A 64 -12.58 5.91 -15.07
C ALA A 64 -12.03 7.30 -14.70
N TRP A 65 -12.83 8.37 -14.90
CA TRP A 65 -12.46 9.73 -14.48
C TRP A 65 -12.19 9.86 -12.98
N ALA A 66 -12.74 8.98 -12.15
CA ALA A 66 -12.53 8.99 -10.71
C ALA A 66 -11.11 8.57 -10.29
N ILE A 67 -10.33 7.96 -11.20
CA ILE A 67 -8.95 7.58 -10.95
C ILE A 67 -8.01 8.61 -11.57
N SER A 68 -7.25 9.34 -10.74
CA SER A 68 -6.30 10.35 -11.20
C SER A 68 -5.28 9.79 -12.20
N ALA A 69 -4.88 10.61 -13.17
CA ALA A 69 -3.93 10.31 -14.24
C ALA A 69 -2.72 11.26 -14.26
N LYS A 70 -2.50 11.94 -13.14
CA LYS A 70 -1.54 13.06 -13.05
C LYS A 70 -0.69 12.99 -11.78
N ASP A 71 -0.90 11.97 -10.96
CA ASP A 71 -0.30 11.89 -9.64
C ASP A 71 -0.38 10.46 -9.08
N SER A 72 0.31 10.25 -7.96
CA SER A 72 0.42 8.94 -7.31
C SER A 72 -0.89 8.41 -6.72
N SER A 73 -2.01 9.16 -6.79
CA SER A 73 -3.34 8.68 -6.43
C SER A 73 -3.88 7.66 -7.43
N ILE A 74 -3.23 7.45 -8.59
CA ILE A 74 -3.57 6.33 -9.49
C ILE A 74 -3.59 4.98 -8.75
N ARG A 75 -2.81 4.85 -7.66
CA ARG A 75 -2.78 3.68 -6.78
C ARG A 75 -4.14 3.26 -6.23
N ILE A 76 -5.12 4.17 -6.17
CA ILE A 76 -6.49 3.87 -5.76
C ILE A 76 -7.07 2.75 -6.62
N PHE A 77 -6.71 2.68 -7.90
CA PHE A 77 -7.10 1.56 -8.74
C PHE A 77 -6.52 0.23 -8.24
N GLY A 78 -5.27 0.21 -7.79
CA GLY A 78 -4.66 -0.96 -7.18
C GLY A 78 -5.40 -1.42 -5.92
N PHE A 79 -5.96 -0.49 -5.14
CA PHE A 79 -6.81 -0.84 -3.99
C PHE A 79 -8.11 -1.50 -4.41
N LEU A 80 -8.70 -1.06 -5.53
CA LEU A 80 -9.90 -1.67 -6.10
C LEU A 80 -9.60 -3.04 -6.76
N ALA A 81 -8.41 -3.20 -7.33
CA ALA A 81 -7.99 -4.43 -8.02
C ALA A 81 -7.60 -5.55 -7.04
N SER A 82 -7.09 -5.20 -5.86
CA SER A 82 -6.69 -6.19 -4.85
C SER A 82 -7.88 -7.03 -4.38
N LYS A 83 -7.64 -8.32 -4.22
CA LYS A 83 -8.59 -9.30 -3.67
C LYS A 83 -8.21 -9.72 -2.25
N LYS A 84 -7.17 -9.12 -1.67
CA LYS A 84 -6.63 -9.47 -0.37
C LYS A 84 -7.28 -8.62 0.73
N PRO A 85 -7.38 -9.15 1.96
CA PRO A 85 -7.94 -8.38 3.08
C PRO A 85 -7.07 -7.20 3.49
N TYR A 86 -5.78 -7.21 3.15
CA TYR A 86 -4.85 -6.12 3.45
C TYR A 86 -4.15 -5.62 2.19
N VAL A 87 -3.91 -4.32 2.15
CA VAL A 87 -3.05 -3.68 1.16
C VAL A 87 -2.02 -2.86 1.90
N PHE A 88 -0.75 -3.03 1.55
CA PHE A 88 0.32 -2.10 1.90
C PHE A 88 0.71 -1.34 0.64
N THR A 89 0.96 -0.04 0.72
CA THR A 89 1.37 0.76 -0.44
C THR A 89 2.74 1.38 -0.23
N LEU A 90 3.55 1.35 -1.28
CA LEU A 90 4.84 2.04 -1.35
C LEU A 90 4.79 3.01 -2.52
N ASP A 91 5.33 4.21 -2.33
CA ASP A 91 5.72 5.06 -3.46
C ASP A 91 7.01 4.52 -4.10
N ASP A 92 7.22 4.89 -5.36
CA ASP A 92 8.30 4.38 -6.23
C ASP A 92 9.69 4.97 -5.93
N ASP A 93 9.81 5.82 -4.91
CA ASP A 93 11.06 6.39 -4.38
C ASP A 93 11.17 6.31 -2.85
N VAL A 94 10.41 5.42 -2.22
CA VAL A 94 10.48 5.20 -0.78
C VAL A 94 11.44 4.07 -0.47
N PHE A 95 12.32 4.30 0.51
CA PHE A 95 13.33 3.33 0.94
C PHE A 95 13.06 2.83 2.36
N PRO A 96 13.54 1.63 2.73
CA PRO A 96 13.37 1.13 4.09
C PRO A 96 14.02 2.07 5.11
N GLY A 97 13.25 2.45 6.12
CA GLY A 97 13.76 3.20 7.26
C GLY A 97 14.81 2.40 8.04
N ARG A 98 15.63 3.11 8.83
CA ARG A 98 16.67 2.51 9.67
C ARG A 98 16.50 2.91 11.12
N LYS A 99 16.76 1.97 12.03
CA LYS A 99 16.92 2.24 13.46
C LYS A 99 18.24 3.00 13.73
N PRO A 100 18.44 3.59 14.91
CA PRO A 100 19.71 4.24 15.28
C PRO A 100 20.94 3.33 15.18
N ASN A 101 20.77 2.01 15.33
CA ASN A 101 21.83 1.02 15.18
C ASN A 101 22.06 0.58 13.72
N GLY A 102 21.43 1.23 12.74
CA GLY A 102 21.59 0.96 11.30
C GLY A 102 20.72 -0.18 10.76
N GLN A 103 20.03 -0.94 11.61
CA GLN A 103 19.14 -2.03 11.21
C GLN A 103 17.97 -1.49 10.37
N ARG A 104 17.74 -2.08 9.19
CA ARG A 104 16.57 -1.78 8.36
C ARG A 104 15.27 -2.21 9.03
N ILE A 105 14.20 -1.46 8.77
CA ILE A 105 12.90 -1.63 9.40
C ILE A 105 11.97 -2.37 8.43
N ASN A 106 11.44 -3.52 8.85
CA ASN A 106 10.38 -4.23 8.12
C ASN A 106 9.01 -3.59 8.39
N ALA A 107 8.78 -2.43 7.78
CA ALA A 107 7.53 -1.69 7.93
C ALA A 107 6.27 -2.49 7.51
N PRO A 108 6.28 -3.27 6.40
CA PRO A 108 5.13 -4.10 6.04
C PRO A 108 4.71 -5.08 7.15
N LEU A 109 5.67 -5.80 7.73
CA LEU A 109 5.39 -6.75 8.80
C LEU A 109 4.88 -6.05 10.07
N MET A 110 5.52 -4.95 10.47
CA MET A 110 5.12 -4.19 11.65
C MET A 110 3.69 -3.64 11.50
N HIS A 111 3.37 -3.10 10.33
CA HIS A 111 2.04 -2.56 10.07
C HIS A 111 0.98 -3.68 10.08
N TYR A 112 1.26 -4.81 9.44
CA TYR A 112 0.38 -5.98 9.47
C TYR A 112 0.15 -6.49 10.90
N GLN A 113 1.19 -6.58 11.72
CA GLN A 113 1.06 -6.97 13.13
C GLN A 113 0.19 -5.99 13.92
N ASN A 114 0.35 -4.69 13.71
CA ASN A 114 -0.46 -3.67 14.37
C ASN A 114 -1.95 -3.78 13.98
N LEU A 115 -2.26 -4.09 12.71
CA LEU A 115 -3.65 -4.31 12.26
C LEU A 115 -4.28 -5.58 12.84
N LYS A 116 -3.47 -6.53 13.31
CA LYS A 116 -3.92 -7.80 13.92
C LYS A 116 -3.91 -7.77 15.45
N THR A 117 -3.40 -6.69 16.05
CA THR A 117 -3.22 -6.59 17.49
C THR A 117 -4.21 -5.56 18.04
N PRO A 118 -5.07 -5.93 19.01
CA PRO A 118 -5.98 -4.99 19.63
C PRO A 118 -5.23 -3.76 20.15
N SER A 119 -5.80 -2.58 19.96
CA SER A 119 -5.17 -1.35 20.45
C SER A 119 -5.04 -1.39 21.97
N THR A 120 -3.91 -0.94 22.49
CA THR A 120 -3.74 -0.86 23.95
C THR A 120 -4.73 0.15 24.55
N PRO A 121 -5.12 0.00 25.82
CA PRO A 121 -5.95 0.99 26.52
C PRO A 121 -5.37 2.41 26.60
N TYR A 122 -4.09 2.59 26.26
CA TYR A 122 -3.41 3.89 26.22
C TYR A 122 -3.69 4.69 24.94
N TYR A 123 -4.24 4.06 23.90
CA TYR A 123 -4.71 4.73 22.70
C TYR A 123 -6.23 4.84 22.77
N PHE A 124 -6.74 6.07 22.70
CA PHE A 124 -8.18 6.33 22.68
C PHE A 124 -8.59 6.91 21.33
N ASN A 125 -9.79 6.55 20.88
CA ASN A 125 -10.37 7.09 19.67
C ASN A 125 -10.76 8.55 19.90
N THR A 126 -10.29 9.47 19.05
CA THR A 126 -10.62 10.91 19.13
C THR A 126 -11.99 11.27 18.53
N LEU A 127 -12.71 10.29 17.97
CA LEU A 127 -14.06 10.46 17.46
C LEU A 127 -15.08 10.74 18.60
N TYR A 128 -14.80 10.25 19.81
CA TYR A 128 -15.64 10.44 20.98
C TYR A 128 -14.84 11.12 22.09
N ASP A 129 -15.50 11.95 22.90
CA ASP A 129 -14.91 12.49 24.11
C ASP A 129 -14.82 11.38 25.17
N PRO A 130 -13.61 10.89 25.52
CA PRO A 130 -13.45 9.80 26.49
C PRO A 130 -13.76 10.24 27.92
N PHE A 131 -13.98 11.54 28.16
CA PHE A 131 -14.30 12.11 29.48
C PHE A 131 -15.79 12.45 29.65
N ALA A 132 -16.62 12.26 28.61
CA ALA A 132 -18.05 12.52 28.71
C ALA A 132 -18.74 11.55 29.69
N ALA A 133 -19.71 12.05 30.47
CA ALA A 133 -20.45 11.23 31.41
C ALA A 133 -21.23 10.13 30.68
N GLY A 134 -20.98 8.86 31.05
CA GLY A 134 -21.57 7.69 30.40
C GLY A 134 -20.81 7.19 29.17
N ALA A 135 -19.67 7.80 28.81
CA ALA A 135 -18.76 7.21 27.85
C ALA A 135 -18.04 6.01 28.50
N ASP A 136 -18.32 4.80 28.00
CA ASP A 136 -17.44 3.66 28.28
C ASP A 136 -16.10 3.97 27.61
N TYR A 137 -15.03 4.00 28.40
CA TYR A 137 -13.66 4.08 27.88
C TYR A 137 -13.53 2.98 26.84
N VAL A 138 -13.46 3.35 25.55
CA VAL A 138 -13.50 2.37 24.46
C VAL A 138 -12.22 1.56 24.53
N ARG A 139 -12.25 0.41 25.22
CA ARG A 139 -11.10 -0.47 25.44
C ARG A 139 -10.84 -1.26 24.17
N GLY A 140 -10.27 -0.57 23.18
CA GLY A 140 -9.84 -1.14 21.91
C GLY A 140 -10.96 -1.72 21.06
N TYR A 141 -10.99 -1.33 19.79
CA TYR A 141 -11.72 -2.12 18.81
C TYR A 141 -10.95 -3.44 18.62
N PRO A 142 -11.65 -4.60 18.55
CA PRO A 142 -11.02 -5.89 18.28
C PRO A 142 -10.28 -5.91 16.94
#